data_AF-A0A633DL78-F1
#
_entry.id   AF-A0A633DL78-F1
#
_cell.length_a   1.000
_cell.length_b   1.000
_cell.length_c   1.000
_cell.angle_alpha   90.00
_cell.angle_beta   90.00
_cell.angle_gamma   90.00
#
_symmetry.space_group_name_H-M   'P 1'
#
loop_
_entity.id
_entity.type
_entity.pdbx_description
1 polymer ?
#
loop_
_entity_poly.entity_id
_entity_poly.type
_entity_poly.pdbx_seq_one_letter_code
_entity_poly.pdbx_strand_id
1 'polypeptide(L)'
;PPTHDRHFFGGDATSFETLDSSDVFTLSLVDNMALFIDEMAHPLQPVRMKGDELYGEDPYYVMYVTPRQWNDWYTTTSGKDWQQMMTRAVNRSKGFNHPLFKGECAMWRNILVRKYSGMPIRFYSGSKVAVSNNDLEATTKVVEAQTNIDRGMLLGAQALANAYGSTKNGGHFSMVKEKTDAQNRDEVTINWMNGLKKIRFKEKTGKMQDHGVITVDTAIKL
;
A
#
# COMPACT_ATOMS: atom_id res chain seq x y z
N PRO A 1 -13.18 -2.60 -1.15
CA PRO A 1 -12.32 -3.48 -1.99
C PRO A 1 -11.34 -2.64 -2.83
N PRO A 2 -10.27 -3.20 -3.38
CA PRO A 2 -9.60 -2.61 -4.55
C PRO A 2 -10.56 -2.56 -5.76
N THR A 3 -10.34 -1.63 -6.70
CA THR A 3 -10.97 -1.69 -8.03
C THR A 3 -10.35 -2.81 -8.85
N HIS A 4 -11.10 -3.33 -9.84
CA HIS A 4 -10.69 -4.50 -10.62
C HIS A 4 -9.27 -4.37 -11.21
N ASP A 5 -8.97 -3.23 -11.84
CA ASP A 5 -7.67 -3.02 -12.50
C ASP A 5 -6.53 -2.67 -11.52
N ARG A 6 -6.84 -2.60 -10.22
CA ARG A 6 -5.90 -2.31 -9.12
C ARG A 6 -5.79 -3.49 -8.16
N HIS A 7 -6.23 -4.67 -8.59
CA HIS A 7 -6.21 -5.91 -7.84
C HIS A 7 -5.39 -6.96 -8.58
N PHE A 8 -4.25 -7.34 -8.01
CA PHE A 8 -3.34 -8.35 -8.54
C PHE A 8 -3.42 -9.61 -7.70
N PHE A 9 -3.07 -10.73 -8.32
CA PHE A 9 -3.07 -12.05 -7.72
C PHE A 9 -1.70 -12.70 -7.92
N GLY A 10 -1.32 -13.60 -7.00
CA GLY A 10 -0.13 -14.45 -7.17
C GLY A 10 -0.31 -15.47 -8.29
N GLY A 11 0.82 -16.01 -8.77
CA GLY A 11 0.85 -17.13 -9.72
C GLY A 11 0.10 -16.88 -11.03
N ASP A 12 -0.81 -17.78 -11.37
CA ASP A 12 -1.62 -17.74 -12.60
C ASP A 12 -3.09 -17.35 -12.36
N ALA A 13 -3.45 -17.08 -11.10
CA ALA A 13 -4.79 -16.64 -10.74
C ALA A 13 -5.18 -15.33 -11.44
N THR A 14 -6.40 -15.30 -11.97
CA THR A 14 -7.00 -14.11 -12.61
C THR A 14 -8.13 -13.50 -11.78
N SER A 15 -8.53 -14.17 -10.71
CA SER A 15 -9.59 -13.74 -9.80
C SER A 15 -9.33 -14.21 -8.38
N PHE A 16 -10.04 -13.64 -7.40
CA PHE A 16 -9.85 -13.95 -5.99
C PHE A 16 -10.28 -15.40 -5.66
N GLU A 17 -11.35 -15.86 -6.29
CA GLU A 17 -11.91 -17.20 -6.12
C GLU A 17 -11.07 -18.31 -6.77
N THR A 18 -10.16 -17.96 -7.69
CA THR A 18 -9.27 -18.94 -8.35
C THR A 18 -7.93 -19.11 -7.64
N LEU A 19 -7.66 -18.34 -6.59
CA LEU A 19 -6.40 -18.45 -5.83
C LEU A 19 -6.25 -19.83 -5.19
N ASP A 20 -5.16 -20.52 -5.50
CA ASP A 20 -4.79 -21.81 -4.96
C ASP A 20 -3.47 -21.77 -4.17
N SER A 21 -3.07 -22.91 -3.59
CA SER A 21 -1.88 -22.98 -2.72
C SER A 21 -0.53 -22.70 -3.41
N SER A 22 -0.49 -22.68 -4.74
CA SER A 22 0.69 -22.40 -5.55
C SER A 22 0.85 -20.92 -5.91
N ASP A 23 -0.22 -20.13 -5.78
CA ASP A 23 -0.25 -18.68 -6.04
C ASP A 23 0.42 -17.86 -4.94
N VAL A 24 1.72 -18.12 -4.73
CA VAL A 24 2.53 -17.46 -3.71
C VAL A 24 3.15 -16.14 -4.20
N PHE A 25 3.67 -15.35 -3.28
CA PHE A 25 4.33 -14.09 -3.60
C PHE A 25 5.76 -14.32 -4.12
N THR A 26 6.00 -14.05 -5.40
CA THR A 26 7.26 -14.33 -6.11
C THR A 26 7.90 -13.06 -6.69
N LEU A 27 9.18 -13.17 -7.09
CA LEU A 27 9.87 -12.08 -7.82
C LEU A 27 9.19 -11.75 -9.17
N SER A 28 8.72 -12.78 -9.89
CA SER A 28 8.02 -12.59 -11.18
C SER A 28 6.73 -11.78 -11.04
N LEU A 29 6.04 -11.89 -9.91
CA LEU A 29 4.87 -11.07 -9.62
C LEU A 29 5.25 -9.59 -9.48
N VAL A 30 6.34 -9.29 -8.76
CA VAL A 30 6.85 -7.92 -8.64
C VAL A 30 7.31 -7.37 -9.99
N ASP A 31 7.92 -8.21 -10.84
CA ASP A 31 8.27 -7.85 -12.22
C ASP A 31 7.05 -7.46 -13.06
N ASN A 32 6.00 -8.29 -13.02
CA ASN A 32 4.75 -8.03 -13.75
C ASN A 32 4.07 -6.76 -13.25
N MET A 33 4.06 -6.54 -11.93
CA MET A 33 3.53 -5.30 -11.36
C MET A 33 4.32 -4.06 -11.81
N ALA A 34 5.65 -4.14 -11.85
CA ALA A 34 6.47 -3.03 -12.33
C ALA A 34 6.17 -2.70 -13.80
N LEU A 35 6.10 -3.74 -14.66
CA LEU A 35 5.70 -3.59 -16.06
C LEU A 35 4.31 -2.96 -16.19
N PHE A 36 3.35 -3.47 -15.42
CA PHE A 36 1.99 -2.94 -15.44
C PHE A 36 1.97 -1.45 -15.08
N ILE A 37 2.70 -1.04 -14.03
CA ILE A 37 2.78 0.37 -13.60
C ILE A 37 3.36 1.26 -14.71
N ASP A 38 4.39 0.79 -15.40
CA ASP A 38 5.04 1.52 -16.50
C ASP A 38 4.12 1.67 -17.72
N GLU A 39 3.23 0.70 -17.97
CA GLU A 39 2.30 0.68 -19.10
C GLU A 39 0.95 1.37 -18.82
N MET A 40 0.68 1.81 -17.59
CA MET A 40 -0.61 2.39 -17.24
C MET A 40 -0.87 3.72 -17.94
N ALA A 41 -2.07 3.89 -18.50
CA ALA A 41 -2.53 5.18 -19.01
C ALA A 41 -2.54 6.28 -17.93
N HIS A 42 -2.82 5.89 -16.68
CA HIS A 42 -2.81 6.75 -15.51
C HIS A 42 -1.97 6.08 -14.41
N PRO A 43 -0.63 6.23 -14.46
CA PRO A 43 0.25 5.60 -13.49
C PRO A 43 0.00 6.15 -12.10
N LEU A 44 0.28 5.32 -11.10
CA LEU A 44 0.34 5.76 -9.71
C LEU A 44 1.31 6.94 -9.63
N GLN A 45 0.99 7.95 -8.83
CA GLN A 45 1.99 8.97 -8.54
C GLN A 45 3.12 8.34 -7.72
N PRO A 46 4.40 8.54 -8.07
CA PRO A 46 5.49 7.96 -7.33
C PRO A 46 5.65 8.64 -5.96
N VAL A 47 6.21 7.89 -5.01
CA VAL A 47 6.46 8.43 -3.66
C VAL A 47 7.59 9.44 -3.72
N ARG A 48 7.36 10.63 -3.15
CA ARG A 48 8.36 11.69 -3.05
C ARG A 48 8.71 11.94 -1.60
N MET A 49 10.00 11.85 -1.28
CA MET A 49 10.51 12.13 0.06
C MET A 49 11.41 13.35 0.03
N LYS A 50 11.45 14.08 1.15
CA LYS A 50 12.34 15.22 1.30
C LYS A 50 13.79 14.76 1.25
N GLY A 51 14.59 15.35 0.35
CA GLY A 51 16.00 15.04 0.17
C GLY A 51 16.30 13.96 -0.89
N ASP A 52 15.27 13.37 -1.49
CA ASP A 52 15.46 12.44 -2.61
C ASP A 52 15.76 13.21 -3.91
N GLU A 53 17.03 13.27 -4.29
CA GLU A 53 17.50 13.98 -5.49
C GLU A 53 17.11 13.26 -6.79
N LEU A 54 16.85 11.96 -6.73
CA LEU A 54 16.53 11.11 -7.87
C LEU A 54 15.03 10.97 -8.11
N TYR A 55 14.19 11.83 -7.50
CA TYR A 55 12.73 11.71 -7.59
C TYR A 55 12.19 11.82 -9.03
N GLY A 56 12.89 12.57 -9.89
CA GLY A 56 12.48 12.84 -11.28
C GLY A 56 13.00 11.81 -12.28
N GLU A 57 14.20 11.29 -12.04
CA GLU A 57 14.90 10.38 -12.96
C GLU A 57 14.59 8.91 -12.69
N ASP A 58 14.39 8.54 -11.42
CA ASP A 58 14.17 7.15 -11.02
C ASP A 58 13.02 7.10 -9.99
N PRO A 59 11.77 7.29 -10.42
CA PRO A 59 10.61 7.30 -9.54
C PRO A 59 10.37 5.91 -8.92
N TYR A 60 9.95 5.84 -7.64
CA TYR A 60 9.67 4.56 -6.97
C TYR A 60 8.35 4.54 -6.20
N TYR A 61 7.91 3.33 -5.88
CA TYR A 61 6.69 3.00 -5.15
C TYR A 61 7.01 2.17 -3.91
N VAL A 62 6.13 2.16 -2.91
CA VAL A 62 6.37 1.40 -1.67
C VAL A 62 5.35 0.28 -1.54
N MET A 63 5.82 -0.95 -1.50
CA MET A 63 4.98 -2.13 -1.29
C MET A 63 5.11 -2.66 0.13
N TYR A 64 3.98 -2.79 0.80
CA TYR A 64 3.88 -3.45 2.09
C TYR A 64 3.35 -4.87 1.92
N VAL A 65 4.13 -5.84 2.39
CA VAL A 65 3.79 -7.27 2.33
C VAL A 65 3.70 -7.88 3.72
N THR A 66 2.95 -8.97 3.84
CA THR A 66 2.85 -9.71 5.10
C THR A 66 4.16 -10.41 5.45
N PRO A 67 4.42 -10.76 6.72
CA PRO A 67 5.58 -11.56 7.07
C PRO A 67 5.64 -12.92 6.35
N ARG A 68 4.49 -13.50 6.00
CA ARG A 68 4.42 -14.77 5.23
C ARG A 68 4.75 -14.53 3.77
N GLN A 69 4.13 -13.53 3.14
CA GLN A 69 4.48 -13.11 1.78
C GLN A 69 5.96 -12.75 1.64
N TRP A 70 6.55 -12.08 2.63
CA TRP A 70 7.98 -11.80 2.66
C TRP A 70 8.83 -13.06 2.72
N ASN A 71 8.43 -14.05 3.54
CA ASN A 71 9.13 -15.33 3.61
C ASN A 71 9.05 -16.10 2.29
N ASP A 72 7.88 -16.13 1.66
CA ASP A 72 7.68 -16.76 0.36
C ASP A 72 8.54 -16.05 -0.71
N TRP A 73 8.61 -14.72 -0.67
CA TRP A 73 9.51 -13.97 -1.54
C TRP A 73 10.97 -14.33 -1.33
N TYR A 74 11.41 -14.36 -0.07
CA TYR A 74 12.79 -14.60 0.31
C TYR A 74 13.24 -16.00 -0.11
N THR A 75 12.38 -17.00 0.07
CA THR A 75 12.69 -18.41 -0.25
C THR A 75 12.60 -18.72 -1.74
N THR A 76 11.77 -17.98 -2.49
CA THR A 76 11.64 -18.15 -3.96
C THR A 76 12.65 -17.32 -4.75
N THR A 77 13.34 -16.37 -4.12
CA THR A 77 14.32 -15.50 -4.79
C THR A 77 15.74 -16.05 -4.67
N SER A 78 16.52 -15.96 -5.75
CA SER A 78 17.93 -16.37 -5.70
C SER A 78 18.74 -15.43 -4.80
N GLY A 79 19.79 -15.95 -4.15
CA GLY A 79 20.66 -15.13 -3.30
C GLY A 79 21.32 -13.98 -4.07
N LYS A 80 21.62 -14.17 -5.36
CA LYS A 80 22.20 -13.11 -6.21
C LYS A 80 21.21 -11.96 -6.41
N ASP A 81 19.97 -12.27 -6.76
CA ASP A 81 18.94 -11.26 -7.00
C ASP A 81 18.59 -10.53 -5.69
N TRP A 82 18.57 -11.27 -4.56
CA TRP A 82 18.38 -10.68 -3.24
C TRP A 82 19.44 -9.63 -2.90
N GLN A 83 20.72 -9.93 -3.15
CA GLN A 83 21.81 -8.98 -2.94
C GLN A 83 21.71 -7.75 -3.87
N GLN A 84 21.28 -7.95 -5.11
CA GLN A 84 21.04 -6.83 -6.04
C GLN A 84 19.92 -5.93 -5.55
N MET A 85 18.81 -6.50 -5.07
CA MET A 85 17.68 -5.74 -4.54
C MET A 85 18.05 -4.92 -3.30
N MET A 86 18.82 -5.51 -2.39
CA MET A 86 19.29 -4.83 -1.19
C MET A 86 20.28 -3.71 -1.54
N THR A 87 21.20 -3.98 -2.47
CA THR A 87 22.17 -2.97 -2.95
C THR A 87 21.45 -1.79 -3.60
N ARG A 88 20.42 -2.04 -4.41
CA ARG A 88 19.61 -0.99 -5.03
C ARG A 88 18.89 -0.15 -3.98
N ALA A 89 18.28 -0.76 -2.97
CA ALA A 89 17.62 -0.04 -1.87
C ALA A 89 18.61 0.85 -1.10
N VAL A 90 19.80 0.33 -0.78
CA VAL A 90 20.85 1.11 -0.09
C VAL A 90 21.34 2.25 -0.98
N ASN A 91 21.62 1.99 -2.25
CA ASN A 91 22.07 3.03 -3.19
C ASN A 91 21.03 4.13 -3.35
N ARG A 92 19.74 3.79 -3.40
CA ARG A 92 18.68 4.79 -3.47
C ARG A 92 18.64 5.69 -2.24
N SER A 93 18.93 5.14 -1.06
CA SER A 93 18.97 5.91 0.19
C SER A 93 20.21 6.80 0.34
N LYS A 94 21.20 6.69 -0.56
CA LYS A 94 22.38 7.56 -0.53
C LYS A 94 21.94 8.98 -0.90
N GLY A 95 22.16 9.92 0.01
CA GLY A 95 21.76 11.32 -0.16
C GLY A 95 20.61 11.73 0.76
N PHE A 96 19.79 10.79 1.27
CA PHE A 96 18.76 11.12 2.26
C PHE A 96 18.49 10.01 3.28
N ASN A 97 18.48 10.41 4.56
CA ASN A 97 18.38 9.47 5.67
C ASN A 97 16.91 9.22 6.08
N HIS A 98 16.20 8.35 5.38
CA HIS A 98 14.79 8.04 5.67
C HIS A 98 14.56 6.65 6.30
N PRO A 99 13.71 6.50 7.34
CA PRO A 99 13.41 5.20 7.96
C PRO A 99 12.88 4.12 7.01
N LEU A 100 12.27 4.51 5.89
CA LEU A 100 11.78 3.57 4.86
C LEU A 100 12.88 2.81 4.13
N PHE A 101 14.13 3.25 4.21
CA PHE A 101 15.28 2.51 3.68
C PHE A 101 16.11 1.86 4.79
N LYS A 102 15.63 1.90 6.04
CA LYS A 102 16.29 1.28 7.20
C LYS A 102 15.66 -0.06 7.56
N GLY A 103 16.50 -0.97 8.08
CA GLY A 103 16.10 -2.32 8.43
C GLY A 103 15.95 -3.22 7.20
N GLU A 104 15.14 -4.27 7.33
CA GLU A 104 14.88 -5.21 6.24
C GLU A 104 13.97 -4.58 5.17
N CYS A 105 14.58 -4.19 4.06
CA CYS A 105 13.92 -3.69 2.87
C CYS A 105 14.69 -4.16 1.62
N ALA A 106 13.97 -4.33 0.52
CA ALA A 106 14.53 -4.76 -0.75
C ALA A 106 13.83 -4.01 -1.87
N MET A 107 14.58 -3.56 -2.87
CA MET A 107 14.04 -2.79 -3.99
C MET A 107 14.25 -3.52 -5.32
N TRP A 108 13.17 -3.77 -6.04
CA TRP A 108 13.19 -4.38 -7.37
C TRP A 108 12.38 -3.54 -8.34
N ARG A 109 12.96 -3.19 -9.49
CA ARG A 109 12.31 -2.39 -10.55
C ARG A 109 11.46 -1.24 -10.00
N ASN A 110 12.07 -0.40 -9.17
CA ASN A 110 11.44 0.78 -8.57
C ASN A 110 10.26 0.51 -7.62
N ILE A 111 10.10 -0.73 -7.17
CA ILE A 111 9.22 -1.09 -6.07
C ILE A 111 10.07 -1.39 -4.84
N LEU A 112 9.95 -0.54 -3.82
CA LEU A 112 10.55 -0.76 -2.50
C LEU A 112 9.61 -1.63 -1.67
N VAL A 113 9.99 -2.89 -1.45
CA VAL A 113 9.21 -3.85 -0.67
C VAL A 113 9.65 -3.81 0.80
N ARG A 114 8.66 -3.74 1.70
CA ARG A 114 8.84 -3.82 3.16
C ARG A 114 7.78 -4.72 3.78
N LYS A 115 8.13 -5.35 4.90
CA LYS A 115 7.14 -5.95 5.78
C LYS A 115 6.33 -4.86 6.50
N TYR A 116 5.01 -4.95 6.53
CA TYR A 116 4.25 -4.10 7.47
C TYR A 116 4.36 -4.65 8.90
N SER A 117 4.38 -3.74 9.87
CA SER A 117 4.35 -4.09 11.29
C SER A 117 2.92 -4.22 11.77
N GLY A 118 2.59 -5.35 12.41
CA GLY A 118 1.29 -5.57 13.05
C GLY A 118 0.46 -6.68 12.40
N MET A 119 -0.86 -6.62 12.61
CA MET A 119 -1.77 -7.69 12.22
C MET A 119 -1.91 -7.79 10.71
N PRO A 120 -1.77 -9.00 10.13
CA PRO A 120 -1.93 -9.17 8.70
C PRO A 120 -3.36 -9.00 8.21
N ILE A 121 -3.50 -8.44 7.00
CA ILE A 121 -4.76 -8.48 6.26
C ILE A 121 -4.88 -9.89 5.69
N ARG A 122 -5.44 -10.79 6.49
CA ARG A 122 -5.59 -12.21 6.19
C ARG A 122 -7.05 -12.59 5.98
N PHE A 123 -7.29 -13.36 4.93
CA PHE A 123 -8.54 -14.04 4.67
C PHE A 123 -8.31 -15.54 4.85
N TYR A 124 -8.98 -16.13 5.83
CA TYR A 124 -8.92 -17.59 6.03
C TYR A 124 -9.78 -18.29 4.98
N SER A 125 -9.44 -19.53 4.63
CA SER A 125 -10.30 -20.36 3.78
C SER A 125 -11.75 -20.39 4.32
N GLY A 126 -12.73 -20.22 3.44
CA GLY A 126 -14.15 -20.08 3.79
C GLY A 126 -14.60 -18.65 4.15
N SER A 127 -13.68 -17.68 4.24
CA SER A 127 -14.04 -16.28 4.54
C SER A 127 -14.75 -15.62 3.37
N LYS A 128 -15.84 -14.89 3.65
CA LYS A 128 -16.56 -14.07 2.67
C LYS A 128 -15.91 -12.70 2.51
N VAL A 129 -15.44 -12.39 1.30
CA VAL A 129 -14.70 -11.18 0.98
C VAL A 129 -15.40 -10.41 -0.13
N ALA A 130 -15.56 -9.10 0.05
CA ALA A 130 -16.06 -8.24 -1.03
C ALA A 130 -14.94 -7.93 -2.02
N VAL A 131 -15.19 -8.18 -3.31
CA VAL A 131 -14.28 -7.90 -4.45
C VAL A 131 -15.01 -7.04 -5.47
N SER A 132 -14.28 -6.18 -6.19
CA SER A 132 -14.87 -5.33 -7.24
C SER A 132 -15.14 -6.13 -8.50
N ASN A 133 -16.31 -5.91 -9.11
CA ASN A 133 -16.60 -6.35 -10.47
C ASN A 133 -15.82 -5.51 -11.50
N ASN A 134 -15.67 -6.06 -12.69
CA ASN A 134 -15.14 -5.34 -13.85
C ASN A 134 -16.27 -4.56 -14.56
N ASP A 135 -16.81 -3.55 -13.88
CA ASP A 135 -17.82 -2.64 -14.41
C ASP A 135 -17.41 -1.18 -14.20
N LEU A 136 -18.17 -0.25 -14.78
CA LEU A 136 -17.86 1.19 -14.73
C LEU A 136 -17.96 1.77 -13.31
N GLU A 137 -18.92 1.32 -12.51
CA GLU A 137 -19.17 1.87 -11.16
C GLU A 137 -18.35 1.16 -10.06
N ALA A 138 -17.54 0.16 -10.42
CA ALA A 138 -16.81 -0.71 -9.50
C ALA A 138 -17.74 -1.32 -8.43
N THR A 139 -18.85 -1.91 -8.88
CA THR A 139 -19.79 -2.59 -7.97
C THR A 139 -19.11 -3.77 -7.28
N THR A 140 -19.64 -4.20 -6.13
CA THR A 140 -18.99 -5.22 -5.31
C THR A 140 -19.75 -6.54 -5.35
N LYS A 141 -19.04 -7.65 -5.60
CA LYS A 141 -19.52 -9.02 -5.36
C LYS A 141 -18.89 -9.59 -4.09
N VAL A 142 -19.58 -10.52 -3.44
CA VAL A 142 -19.02 -11.29 -2.32
C VAL A 142 -18.55 -12.63 -2.85
N VAL A 143 -17.29 -12.96 -2.59
CA VAL A 143 -16.65 -14.22 -2.99
C VAL A 143 -16.07 -14.92 -1.75
N GLU A 144 -15.86 -16.23 -1.87
CA GLU A 144 -15.30 -17.04 -0.80
C GLU A 144 -13.83 -17.34 -1.05
N ALA A 145 -12.98 -17.14 -0.03
CA ALA A 145 -11.57 -17.50 -0.09
C ALA A 145 -11.41 -19.02 -0.13
N GLN A 146 -10.83 -19.56 -1.22
CA GLN A 146 -10.60 -21.00 -1.35
C GLN A 146 -9.41 -21.48 -0.52
N THR A 147 -8.39 -20.64 -0.36
CA THR A 147 -7.20 -20.89 0.45
C THR A 147 -7.00 -19.79 1.50
N ASN A 148 -5.96 -19.93 2.33
CA ASN A 148 -5.52 -18.84 3.20
C ASN A 148 -4.81 -17.80 2.34
N ILE A 149 -5.35 -16.58 2.32
CA ILE A 149 -4.88 -15.50 1.45
C ILE A 149 -4.44 -14.34 2.32
N ASP A 150 -3.28 -13.80 1.99
CA ASP A 150 -2.72 -12.61 2.61
C ASP A 150 -2.67 -11.48 1.59
N ARG A 151 -3.05 -10.26 2.00
CA ARG A 151 -3.08 -9.07 1.14
C ARG A 151 -1.89 -8.16 1.37
N GLY A 152 -1.10 -7.98 0.33
CA GLY A 152 -0.10 -6.93 0.19
C GLY A 152 -0.71 -5.65 -0.41
N MET A 153 -0.06 -4.51 -0.15
CA MET A 153 -0.50 -3.21 -0.65
C MET A 153 0.68 -2.45 -1.23
N LEU A 154 0.61 -2.14 -2.53
CA LEU A 154 1.48 -1.19 -3.19
C LEU A 154 0.88 0.20 -3.07
N LEU A 155 1.65 1.12 -2.52
CA LEU A 155 1.28 2.51 -2.28
C LEU A 155 2.09 3.42 -3.20
N GLY A 156 1.38 4.23 -3.97
CA GLY A 156 1.91 5.44 -4.57
C GLY A 156 1.77 6.64 -3.62
N ALA A 157 2.16 7.81 -4.10
CA ALA A 157 1.72 9.06 -3.51
C ALA A 157 0.18 9.18 -3.58
N GLN A 158 -0.39 9.95 -2.64
CA GLN A 158 -1.83 10.18 -2.54
C GLN A 158 -2.69 8.91 -2.34
N ALA A 159 -2.15 7.87 -1.70
CA ALA A 159 -2.90 6.66 -1.35
C ALA A 159 -4.10 6.90 -0.40
N LEU A 160 -4.02 7.95 0.42
CA LEU A 160 -5.00 8.27 1.46
C LEU A 160 -5.30 9.77 1.46
N ALA A 161 -6.58 10.15 1.50
CA ALA A 161 -6.97 11.51 1.79
C ALA A 161 -7.26 11.67 3.29
N ASN A 162 -6.76 12.76 3.87
CA ASN A 162 -7.09 13.21 5.21
C ASN A 162 -7.75 14.59 5.10
N ALA A 163 -9.02 14.67 5.50
CA ALA A 163 -9.77 15.91 5.54
C ALA A 163 -9.85 16.42 6.98
N TYR A 164 -9.64 17.72 7.18
CA TYR A 164 -9.77 18.37 8.48
C TYR A 164 -11.02 19.25 8.50
N GLY A 165 -11.83 19.12 9.54
CA GLY A 165 -12.96 20.01 9.79
C GLY A 165 -12.51 21.41 10.21
N SER A 166 -13.38 22.39 10.05
CA SER A 166 -13.19 23.72 10.64
C SER A 166 -13.64 23.72 12.09
N THR A 167 -12.88 24.41 12.95
CA THR A 167 -13.29 24.73 14.31
C THR A 167 -13.98 26.11 14.34
N LYS A 168 -14.47 26.55 15.50
CA LYS A 168 -15.20 27.84 15.67
C LYS A 168 -14.48 29.07 15.09
N ASN A 169 -13.14 29.05 15.00
CA ASN A 169 -12.34 30.17 14.51
C ASN A 169 -11.83 29.97 13.07
N GLY A 170 -12.38 29.02 12.31
CA GLY A 170 -11.96 28.73 10.94
C GLY A 170 -10.65 27.94 10.82
N GLY A 171 -9.89 27.76 11.91
CA GLY A 171 -8.70 26.89 11.95
C GLY A 171 -9.06 25.41 12.10
N HIS A 172 -8.15 24.50 11.72
CA HIS A 172 -8.33 23.04 11.83
C HIS A 172 -8.14 22.49 13.25
N PHE A 173 -7.44 23.25 14.10
CA PHE A 173 -7.19 22.93 15.50
C PHE A 173 -7.69 24.09 16.35
N SER A 174 -8.38 23.78 17.45
CA SER A 174 -8.78 24.77 18.46
C SER A 174 -8.06 24.43 19.75
N MET A 175 -7.33 25.40 20.28
CA MET A 175 -6.61 25.27 21.55
C MET A 175 -7.26 26.19 22.57
N VAL A 176 -7.67 25.64 23.70
CA VAL A 176 -8.18 26.37 24.85
C VAL A 176 -7.22 26.14 26.00
N LYS A 177 -6.72 27.23 26.58
CA LYS A 177 -5.81 27.18 27.72
C LYS A 177 -6.49 27.85 28.91
N GLU A 178 -6.71 27.09 29.98
CA GLU A 178 -7.34 27.56 31.20
C GLU A 178 -6.41 27.34 32.39
N LYS A 179 -6.42 28.28 33.34
CA LYS A 179 -5.66 28.13 34.59
C LYS A 179 -6.52 27.41 35.62
N THR A 180 -6.12 26.20 35.98
CA THR A 180 -6.77 25.39 37.01
C THR A 180 -5.91 25.35 38.28
N ASP A 181 -6.47 24.84 39.39
CA ASP A 181 -5.78 24.73 40.68
C ASP A 181 -5.20 26.06 41.21
N ALA A 182 -6.07 27.06 41.47
CA ALA A 182 -5.66 28.36 42.01
C ALA A 182 -4.51 29.06 41.23
N GLN A 183 -4.51 28.95 39.90
CA GLN A 183 -3.46 29.48 39.00
C GLN A 183 -2.09 28.80 39.13
N ASN A 184 -2.02 27.65 39.80
CA ASN A 184 -0.82 26.85 39.94
C ASN A 184 -0.57 25.94 38.72
N ARG A 185 -1.62 25.62 37.94
CA ARG A 185 -1.51 24.76 36.76
C ARG A 185 -2.18 25.35 35.54
N ASP A 186 -1.53 25.15 34.40
CA ASP A 186 -2.07 25.43 33.09
C ASP A 186 -2.65 24.15 32.50
N GLU A 187 -3.95 24.14 32.22
CA GLU A 187 -4.60 23.07 31.48
C GLU A 187 -4.78 23.50 30.02
N VAL A 188 -4.34 22.64 29.10
CA VAL A 188 -4.41 22.88 27.66
C VAL A 188 -5.28 21.80 27.03
N THR A 189 -6.40 22.21 26.46
CA THR A 189 -7.27 21.34 25.67
C THR A 189 -7.11 21.64 24.18
N ILE A 190 -6.87 20.62 23.37
CA ILE A 190 -6.77 20.74 21.91
C ILE A 190 -7.90 19.92 21.28
N ASN A 191 -8.75 20.59 20.50
CA ASN A 191 -9.86 19.99 19.77
C ASN A 191 -9.53 19.98 18.27
N TRP A 192 -9.74 18.84 17.61
CA TRP A 192 -9.72 18.73 16.16
C TRP A 192 -10.71 17.68 15.68
N MET A 193 -11.11 17.78 14.41
CA MET A 193 -11.91 16.77 13.72
C MET A 193 -11.21 16.44 12.41
N ASN A 194 -10.95 15.16 12.17
CA ASN A 194 -10.39 14.69 10.92
C ASN A 194 -11.07 13.41 10.42
N GLY A 195 -10.99 13.19 9.11
CA GLY A 195 -11.53 12.01 8.45
C GLY A 195 -10.54 11.47 7.43
N LEU A 196 -10.27 10.17 7.51
CA LEU A 196 -9.39 9.47 6.59
C LEU A 196 -10.22 8.63 5.62
N LYS A 197 -9.95 8.72 4.32
CA LYS A 197 -10.62 7.89 3.31
C LYS A 197 -9.69 7.52 2.18
N LYS A 198 -9.78 6.27 1.73
CA LYS A 198 -9.19 5.83 0.46
C LYS A 198 -9.87 6.58 -0.69
N ILE A 199 -9.08 7.14 -1.60
CA ILE A 199 -9.60 7.92 -2.72
C ILE A 199 -9.75 7.09 -3.99
N ARG A 200 -10.84 7.37 -4.71
CA ARG A 200 -11.14 6.84 -6.03
C ARG A 200 -11.64 7.97 -6.92
N PHE A 201 -11.28 7.92 -8.19
CA PHE A 201 -11.72 8.89 -9.18
C PHE A 201 -12.33 8.17 -10.38
N LYS A 202 -13.30 8.83 -11.03
CA LYS A 202 -13.79 8.39 -12.33
C LYS A 202 -12.79 8.85 -13.39
N GLU A 203 -12.32 7.92 -14.20
CA GLU A 203 -11.50 8.23 -15.38
C GLU A 203 -12.32 8.97 -16.44
N LYS A 204 -11.65 9.43 -17.51
CA LYS A 204 -12.34 10.04 -18.66
C LYS A 204 -13.36 9.09 -19.31
N THR A 205 -13.15 7.78 -19.20
CA THR A 205 -14.05 6.72 -19.66
C THR A 205 -15.28 6.52 -18.77
N GLY A 206 -15.32 7.17 -17.59
CA GLY A 206 -16.36 7.00 -16.57
C GLY A 206 -16.08 5.85 -15.60
N LYS A 207 -15.06 5.01 -15.84
CA LYS A 207 -14.71 3.90 -14.96
C LYS A 207 -14.13 4.40 -13.63
N MET A 208 -14.66 3.89 -12.52
CA MET A 208 -14.18 4.18 -11.18
C MET A 208 -12.88 3.44 -10.90
N GLN A 209 -11.81 4.16 -10.53
CA GLN A 209 -10.50 3.58 -10.24
C GLN A 209 -9.93 4.05 -8.91
N ASP A 210 -9.20 3.16 -8.23
CA ASP A 210 -8.34 3.58 -7.13
C ASP A 210 -7.14 4.37 -7.66
N HIS A 211 -6.84 5.48 -6.97
CA HIS A 211 -5.86 6.47 -7.44
C HIS A 211 -4.42 6.17 -7.02
N GLY A 212 -4.23 5.75 -5.77
CA GLY A 212 -2.91 5.67 -5.13
C GLY A 212 -2.57 4.32 -4.50
N VAL A 213 -3.40 3.29 -4.72
CA VAL A 213 -3.24 1.97 -4.09
C VAL A 213 -3.52 0.86 -5.08
N ILE A 214 -2.59 -0.09 -5.17
CA ILE A 214 -2.78 -1.40 -5.78
C ILE A 214 -2.70 -2.45 -4.67
N THR A 215 -3.57 -3.47 -4.71
CA THR A 215 -3.52 -4.59 -3.76
C THR A 215 -3.08 -5.86 -4.46
N VAL A 216 -2.36 -6.71 -3.72
CA VAL A 216 -1.84 -7.98 -4.22
C VAL A 216 -2.26 -9.08 -3.26
N ASP A 217 -3.08 -10.01 -3.73
CA ASP A 217 -3.54 -11.15 -2.94
C ASP A 217 -2.77 -12.39 -3.35
N THR A 218 -2.15 -13.05 -2.38
CA THR A 218 -1.42 -14.30 -2.62
C THR A 218 -1.81 -15.34 -1.59
N ALA A 219 -1.76 -16.60 -1.98
CA ALA A 219 -1.90 -17.70 -1.05
C ALA A 219 -0.71 -17.77 -0.11
N ILE A 220 -0.97 -18.26 1.11
CA ILE A 220 0.05 -18.43 2.14
C ILE A 220 -0.11 -19.76 2.87
N LYS A 221 1.02 -20.25 3.38
CA LYS A 221 1.07 -21.42 4.27
C LYS A 221 1.18 -20.95 5.71
N LEU A 222 0.28 -21.44 6.57
CA LEU A 222 0.25 -21.17 8.02
C LEU A 222 1.24 -22.07 8.76
#